data_AF-A0A3C1Y5R1-F1
#
_entry.id   AF-A0A3C1Y5R1-F1
#
_cell.length_a   1.000
_cell.length_b   1.000
_cell.length_c   1.000
_cell.angle_alpha   90.00
_cell.angle_beta   90.00
_cell.angle_gamma   90.00
#
_symmetry.space_group_name_H-M   'P 1'
#
loop_
_entity.id
_entity.type
_entity.pdbx_description
1 polymer ?
#
loop_
_entity_poly.entity_id
_entity_poly.type
_entity_poly.pdbx_seq_one_letter_code
_entity_poly.pdbx_strand_id
1 'polypeptide(L)'
;MSLNITIDQGNSSAKVAVWNASELVDQVTISKLTQSALADVVQEYRPRRGVCCSVTGSGPEIISWLRELGVEAIEVRHDTPMPLSIGYATPETLGEDRIAAAVGAWSLLPGRNLLVVDMGTAVTYDVVTAGGVYAGGNIAPGVGMRLRALRSFTARLPEVSGYGETPQFGFDTVTAMRAGAVRGVAAEIAYYRSLLSPDTEVVLTGGWSKRLSDFLDFPVTTDSCLVTKGLLSILLYNEKQ
;
A
#
# COMPACT_ATOMS: atom_id res chain seq x y z
N MET A 1 -11.45 -3.46 25.88
CA MET A 1 -10.94 -4.19 24.69
C MET A 1 -9.49 -3.78 24.52
N SER A 2 -8.58 -4.71 24.18
CA SER A 2 -7.17 -4.36 23.97
C SER A 2 -6.98 -3.76 22.58
N LEU A 3 -6.16 -2.72 22.48
CA LEU A 3 -5.82 -2.10 21.19
C LEU A 3 -4.75 -2.91 20.44
N ASN A 4 -4.74 -2.79 19.12
CA ASN A 4 -3.76 -3.37 18.22
C ASN A 4 -3.01 -2.27 17.46
N ILE A 5 -1.75 -2.50 17.14
CA ILE A 5 -0.93 -1.59 16.31
C ILE A 5 -0.50 -2.27 15.02
N THR A 6 -0.60 -1.56 13.90
CA THR A 6 -0.14 -2.02 12.59
C THR A 6 0.86 -1.03 12.02
N ILE A 7 1.98 -1.52 11.50
CA ILE A 7 3.06 -0.69 10.96
C ILE A 7 3.39 -1.11 9.54
N ASP A 8 3.15 -0.22 8.59
CA ASP A 8 3.59 -0.35 7.20
C ASP A 8 4.83 0.54 6.99
N GLN A 9 6.02 -0.08 6.95
CA GLN A 9 7.28 0.62 6.73
C GLN A 9 7.67 0.58 5.25
N GLY A 10 7.38 1.68 4.55
CA GLY A 10 7.78 1.89 3.17
C GLY A 10 9.14 2.56 3.02
N ASN A 11 9.56 2.75 1.76
CA ASN A 11 10.81 3.44 1.41
C ASN A 11 10.85 4.93 1.79
N SER A 12 9.69 5.59 1.89
CA SER A 12 9.62 7.05 2.07
C SER A 12 9.01 7.50 3.40
N SER A 13 8.25 6.62 4.04
CA SER A 13 7.58 6.88 5.32
C SER A 13 7.08 5.57 5.91
N ALA A 14 6.85 5.55 7.21
CA ALA A 14 6.08 4.55 7.91
C ALA A 14 4.65 5.04 8.15
N LYS A 15 3.66 4.18 7.94
CA LYS A 15 2.28 4.41 8.41
C LYS A 15 2.06 3.55 9.65
N VAL A 16 1.76 4.20 10.76
CA VAL A 16 1.45 3.54 12.03
C VAL A 16 -0.02 3.79 12.32
N ALA A 17 -0.79 2.72 12.52
CA ALA A 17 -2.21 2.80 12.84
C ALA A 17 -2.54 2.00 14.10
N VAL A 18 -3.42 2.56 14.92
CA VAL A 18 -3.92 1.98 16.16
C VAL A 18 -5.38 1.61 15.97
N TRP A 19 -5.75 0.41 16.41
CA TRP A 19 -7.05 -0.18 16.16
C TRP A 19 -7.69 -0.66 17.46
N ASN A 20 -9.00 -0.46 17.58
CA ASN A 20 -9.85 -1.11 18.57
C ASN A 20 -10.72 -2.13 17.84
N ALA A 21 -10.44 -3.42 18.02
CA ALA A 21 -11.00 -4.48 17.18
C ALA A 21 -10.74 -4.19 15.68
N SER A 22 -11.76 -3.75 14.93
CA SER A 22 -11.67 -3.37 13.51
C SER A 22 -11.86 -1.86 13.26
N GLU A 23 -12.05 -1.08 14.32
CA GLU A 23 -12.22 0.37 14.23
C GLU A 23 -10.86 1.08 14.33
N LEU A 24 -10.60 2.00 13.40
CA LEU A 24 -9.41 2.83 13.44
C LEU A 24 -9.54 3.85 14.57
N VAL A 25 -8.61 3.83 15.52
CA VAL A 25 -8.53 4.79 16.63
C VAL A 25 -7.71 6.00 16.21
N ASP A 26 -6.52 5.76 15.66
CA ASP A 26 -5.63 6.81 15.17
C ASP A 26 -4.69 6.28 14.08
N GLN A 27 -4.19 7.18 13.25
CA GLN A 27 -3.19 6.90 12.24
C GLN A 27 -2.21 8.07 12.10
N VAL A 28 -0.93 7.76 12.15
CA VAL A 28 0.16 8.70 11.91
C VAL A 28 1.04 8.23 10.76
N THR A 29 1.48 9.18 9.93
CA THR A 29 2.51 8.95 8.92
C THR A 29 3.81 9.60 9.40
N ILE A 30 4.85 8.79 9.55
CA ILE A 30 6.16 9.20 10.08
C ILE A 30 7.18 9.09 8.94
N SER A 31 7.86 10.17 8.60
CA SER A 31 8.85 10.19 7.50
C SER A 31 10.01 9.22 7.75
N LYS A 32 10.48 9.12 8.99
CA LYS A 32 11.49 8.16 9.43
C LYS A 32 11.07 7.59 10.77
N LEU A 33 10.68 6.31 10.80
CA LEU A 33 10.35 5.64 12.04
C LEU A 33 11.61 5.47 12.89
N THR A 34 11.52 5.89 14.15
CA THR A 34 12.56 5.70 15.17
C THR A 34 11.96 4.97 16.37
N GLN A 35 12.81 4.34 17.18
CA GLN A 35 12.38 3.72 18.43
C GLN A 35 11.62 4.72 19.34
N SER A 36 12.09 5.97 19.42
CA SER A 36 11.44 7.01 20.23
C SER A 36 10.05 7.35 19.71
N ALA A 37 9.89 7.56 18.39
CA ALA A 37 8.60 7.88 17.81
C ALA A 37 7.60 6.73 17.96
N LEU A 38 8.08 5.48 17.88
CA LEU A 38 7.25 4.31 18.16
C LEU A 38 6.89 4.21 19.65
N ALA A 39 7.83 4.51 20.54
CA ALA A 39 7.60 4.52 21.98
C ALA A 39 6.51 5.54 22.38
N ASP A 40 6.50 6.72 21.77
CA ASP A 40 5.47 7.74 22.01
C ASP A 40 4.06 7.18 21.71
N VAL A 41 3.88 6.55 20.54
CA VAL A 41 2.61 5.92 20.15
C VAL A 41 2.23 4.78 21.11
N VAL A 42 3.18 3.91 21.48
CA VAL A 42 2.91 2.78 22.38
C VAL A 42 2.57 3.24 23.79
N GLN A 43 3.20 4.31 24.30
CA GLN A 43 2.90 4.88 25.61
C GLN A 43 1.53 5.54 25.67
N GLU A 44 1.15 6.25 24.59
CA GLU A 44 -0.16 6.91 24.47
C GLU A 44 -1.30 5.90 24.40
N TYR A 45 -1.20 4.90 23.52
CA TYR A 45 -2.32 4.00 23.22
C TYR A 45 -2.26 2.66 23.95
N ARG A 46 -1.08 2.23 24.40
CA ARG A 46 -0.85 0.93 25.07
C ARG A 46 -1.45 -0.27 24.32
N PRO A 47 -1.13 -0.45 23.02
CA PRO A 47 -1.58 -1.63 22.28
C PRO A 47 -1.02 -2.91 22.92
N ARG A 48 -1.81 -3.99 22.89
CA ARG A 48 -1.38 -5.30 23.39
C ARG A 48 -0.61 -6.08 22.34
N ARG A 49 -1.09 -6.02 21.08
CA ARG A 49 -0.55 -6.79 19.97
C ARG A 49 -0.18 -5.88 18.80
N GLY A 50 0.83 -6.29 18.06
CA GLY A 50 1.41 -5.54 16.96
C GLY A 50 1.69 -6.41 15.75
N VAL A 51 1.61 -5.81 14.58
CA VAL A 51 2.06 -6.43 13.33
C VAL A 51 2.77 -5.39 12.47
N CYS A 52 3.84 -5.79 11.80
CA CYS A 52 4.48 -4.93 10.82
C CYS A 52 4.78 -5.64 9.50
N CYS A 53 4.90 -4.84 8.44
CA CYS A 53 5.61 -5.19 7.22
C CYS A 53 6.68 -4.12 6.95
N SER A 54 7.78 -4.50 6.31
CA SER A 54 8.85 -3.55 5.97
C SER A 54 9.55 -3.94 4.68
N VAL A 55 9.37 -3.13 3.64
CA VAL A 55 10.10 -3.28 2.37
C VAL A 55 11.51 -2.69 2.41
N THR A 56 11.91 -2.11 3.54
CA THR A 56 13.27 -1.59 3.78
C THR A 56 14.15 -2.59 4.55
N GLY A 57 13.61 -3.76 4.90
CA GLY A 57 14.33 -4.78 5.70
C GLY A 57 14.45 -4.46 7.18
N SER A 58 13.76 -3.43 7.68
CA SER A 58 13.78 -3.03 9.10
C SER A 58 12.72 -3.73 9.95
N GLY A 59 11.99 -4.71 9.40
CA GLY A 59 10.95 -5.45 10.11
C GLY A 59 11.45 -6.07 11.43
N PRO A 60 12.57 -6.81 11.46
CA PRO A 60 13.10 -7.39 12.69
C PRO A 60 13.41 -6.36 13.79
N GLU A 61 13.91 -5.19 13.39
CA GLU A 61 14.22 -4.08 14.30
C GLU A 61 12.93 -3.48 14.90
N ILE A 62 11.92 -3.24 14.07
CA ILE A 62 10.59 -2.75 14.51
C ILE A 62 9.95 -3.74 15.50
N ILE A 63 10.05 -5.05 15.25
CA ILE A 63 9.55 -6.08 16.16
C ILE A 63 10.31 -6.07 17.48
N SER A 64 11.63 -5.88 17.48
CA SER A 64 12.42 -5.76 18.72
C SER A 64 11.92 -4.59 19.56
N TRP A 65 11.74 -3.42 18.94
CA TRP A 65 11.25 -2.23 19.63
C TRP A 65 9.85 -2.44 20.23
N LEU A 66 8.93 -3.05 19.48
CA LEU A 66 7.58 -3.36 19.98
C LEU A 66 7.64 -4.29 21.21
N ARG A 67 8.47 -5.33 21.17
CA ARG A 67 8.62 -6.29 22.27
C ARG A 67 9.26 -5.67 23.51
N GLU A 68 10.27 -4.83 23.33
CA GLU A 68 10.90 -4.06 24.42
C GLU A 68 9.89 -3.13 25.12
N LEU A 69 8.90 -2.62 24.38
CA LEU A 69 7.81 -1.80 24.89
C LEU A 69 6.63 -2.63 25.44
N GLY A 70 6.74 -3.96 25.48
CA GLY A 70 5.73 -4.86 26.03
C GLY A 70 4.59 -5.25 25.08
N VAL A 71 4.76 -5.02 23.77
CA VAL A 71 3.78 -5.39 22.73
C VAL A 71 4.13 -6.76 22.14
N GLU A 72 3.16 -7.68 22.12
CA GLU A 72 3.30 -8.95 21.41
C GLU A 72 3.26 -8.70 19.90
N ALA A 73 4.35 -8.94 19.19
CA ALA A 73 4.46 -8.52 17.79
C ALA A 73 4.95 -9.62 16.84
N ILE A 74 4.35 -9.63 15.63
CA ILE A 74 4.73 -10.47 14.50
C ILE A 74 5.10 -9.61 13.28
N GLU A 75 6.09 -10.07 12.51
CA GLU A 75 6.40 -9.52 11.19
C GLU A 75 5.68 -10.36 10.14
N VAL A 76 4.97 -9.71 9.22
CA VAL A 76 4.36 -10.41 8.08
C VAL A 76 5.47 -10.93 7.17
N ARG A 77 5.36 -12.19 6.79
CA ARG A 77 6.21 -12.89 5.82
C ARG A 77 5.34 -13.70 4.88
N HIS A 78 5.92 -14.19 3.79
CA HIS A 78 5.20 -14.98 2.79
C HIS A 78 4.59 -16.29 3.35
N ASP A 79 5.11 -16.81 4.46
CA ASP A 79 4.67 -18.03 5.15
C ASP A 79 3.80 -17.75 6.38
N THR A 80 3.51 -16.48 6.68
CA THR A 80 2.60 -16.11 7.77
C THR A 80 1.19 -16.60 7.45
N PRO A 81 0.49 -17.30 8.36
CA PRO A 81 -0.89 -17.69 8.13
C PRO A 81 -1.77 -16.47 7.85
N MET A 82 -2.54 -16.50 6.76
CA MET A 82 -3.34 -15.36 6.31
C MET A 82 -4.61 -15.85 5.60
N PRO A 83 -5.66 -15.00 5.44
CA PRO A 83 -6.92 -15.39 4.82
C PRO A 83 -6.86 -15.49 3.28
N LEU A 84 -5.66 -15.46 2.70
CA LEU A 84 -5.37 -15.58 1.28
C LEU A 84 -4.30 -16.66 1.06
N SER A 85 -4.31 -17.26 -0.11
CA SER A 85 -3.20 -18.09 -0.59
C SER A 85 -2.31 -17.27 -1.53
N ILE A 86 -0.99 -17.48 -1.46
CA ILE A 86 -0.03 -16.85 -2.36
C ILE A 86 0.21 -17.80 -3.55
N GLY A 87 -0.35 -17.45 -4.70
CA GLY A 87 -0.15 -18.17 -5.97
C GLY A 87 1.07 -17.68 -6.76
N TYR A 88 1.95 -16.89 -6.13
CA TYR A 88 3.16 -16.36 -6.74
C TYR A 88 4.23 -17.44 -6.83
N ALA A 89 4.98 -17.51 -7.95
CA ALA A 89 5.96 -18.58 -8.18
C ALA A 89 7.14 -18.56 -7.19
N THR A 90 7.48 -17.38 -6.69
CA THR A 90 8.56 -17.13 -5.71
C THR A 90 8.00 -16.35 -4.52
N PRO A 91 7.16 -16.96 -3.66
CA PRO A 91 6.49 -16.26 -2.55
C PRO A 91 7.44 -15.46 -1.67
N GLU A 92 8.66 -15.95 -1.46
CA GLU A 92 9.72 -15.33 -0.67
C GLU A 92 10.27 -14.02 -1.24
N THR A 93 10.01 -13.74 -2.52
CA THR A 93 10.40 -12.49 -3.19
C THR A 93 9.26 -11.47 -3.26
N LEU A 94 8.06 -11.85 -2.83
CA LEU A 94 6.89 -10.98 -2.87
C LEU A 94 6.97 -9.98 -1.71
N GLY A 95 6.89 -8.69 -2.04
CA GLY A 95 6.87 -7.62 -1.04
C GLY A 95 5.73 -7.79 -0.04
N GLU A 96 6.06 -7.65 1.24
CA GLU A 96 5.12 -7.84 2.35
C GLU A 96 4.01 -6.79 2.36
N ASP A 97 4.29 -5.59 1.83
CA ASP A 97 3.32 -4.52 1.60
C ASP A 97 2.25 -4.92 0.58
N ARG A 98 2.64 -5.59 -0.51
CA ARG A 98 1.72 -6.13 -1.52
C ARG A 98 0.86 -7.25 -0.97
N ILE A 99 1.42 -8.12 -0.13
CA ILE A 99 0.66 -9.15 0.60
C ILE A 99 -0.40 -8.47 1.47
N ALA A 100 0.00 -7.49 2.29
CA ALA A 100 -0.90 -6.77 3.16
C ALA A 100 -1.97 -6.00 2.37
N ALA A 101 -1.63 -5.31 1.28
CA ALA A 101 -2.60 -4.63 0.42
C ALA A 101 -3.64 -5.61 -0.17
N ALA A 102 -3.19 -6.78 -0.64
CA ALA A 102 -4.06 -7.81 -1.18
C ALA A 102 -5.01 -8.38 -0.11
N VAL A 103 -4.49 -8.69 1.09
CA VAL A 103 -5.33 -9.12 2.21
C VAL A 103 -6.33 -8.03 2.61
N GLY A 104 -5.89 -6.77 2.65
CA GLY A 104 -6.78 -5.64 2.96
C GLY A 104 -7.93 -5.51 1.96
N ALA A 105 -7.64 -5.64 0.65
CA ALA A 105 -8.65 -5.59 -0.40
C ALA A 105 -9.60 -6.79 -0.33
N TRP A 106 -9.07 -7.99 -0.08
CA TRP A 106 -9.88 -9.19 0.07
C TRP A 106 -10.80 -9.14 1.28
N SER A 107 -10.33 -8.63 2.41
CA SER A 107 -11.15 -8.46 3.60
C SER A 107 -12.24 -7.41 3.42
N LEU A 108 -12.03 -6.42 2.54
CA LEU A 108 -13.05 -5.42 2.18
C LEU A 108 -14.12 -6.00 1.22
N LEU A 109 -13.70 -6.81 0.26
CA LEU A 109 -14.54 -7.33 -0.82
C LEU A 109 -14.36 -8.85 -1.02
N PRO A 110 -14.75 -9.68 -0.03
CA PRO A 110 -14.54 -11.12 -0.09
C PRO A 110 -15.36 -11.75 -1.23
N GLY A 111 -14.78 -12.73 -1.90
CA GLY A 111 -15.41 -13.48 -3.00
C GLY A 111 -15.42 -12.73 -4.34
N ARG A 112 -14.68 -11.63 -4.48
CA ARG A 112 -14.59 -10.84 -5.71
C ARG A 112 -13.23 -11.00 -6.40
N ASN A 113 -13.20 -10.86 -7.72
CA ASN A 113 -11.95 -10.63 -8.43
C ASN A 113 -11.52 -9.19 -8.17
N LEU A 114 -10.26 -8.97 -7.78
CA LEU A 114 -9.75 -7.67 -7.39
C LEU A 114 -8.51 -7.32 -8.19
N LEU A 115 -8.46 -6.09 -8.69
CA LEU A 115 -7.23 -5.41 -9.08
C LEU A 115 -6.87 -4.41 -7.98
N VAL A 116 -5.84 -4.72 -7.21
CA VAL A 116 -5.34 -3.90 -6.11
C VAL A 116 -4.20 -3.03 -6.64
N VAL A 117 -4.35 -1.72 -6.53
CA VAL A 117 -3.37 -0.74 -7.02
C VAL A 117 -2.88 0.11 -5.87
N ASP A 118 -1.65 -0.13 -5.41
CA ASP A 118 -0.97 0.76 -4.46
C ASP A 118 -0.15 1.80 -5.22
N MET A 119 -0.53 3.07 -5.08
CA MET A 119 0.15 4.19 -5.71
C MET A 119 0.99 4.98 -4.70
N GLY A 120 2.18 4.46 -4.42
CA GLY A 120 3.20 5.07 -3.57
C GLY A 120 4.39 5.60 -4.39
N THR A 121 5.60 5.26 -3.93
CA THR A 121 6.85 5.59 -4.64
C THR A 121 6.96 4.83 -5.96
N ALA A 122 6.68 3.52 -5.93
CA ALA A 122 6.31 2.72 -7.09
C ALA A 122 4.78 2.62 -7.14
N VAL A 123 4.26 2.14 -8.28
CA VAL A 123 2.88 1.69 -8.40
C VAL A 123 2.88 0.18 -8.59
N THR A 124 2.07 -0.54 -7.81
CA THR A 124 1.84 -1.97 -8.01
C THR A 124 0.45 -2.22 -8.58
N TYR A 125 0.29 -3.32 -9.30
CA TYR A 125 -0.97 -3.74 -9.93
C TYR A 125 -1.16 -5.23 -9.66
N ASP A 126 -1.84 -5.55 -8.56
CA ASP A 126 -1.89 -6.89 -7.98
C ASP A 126 -3.27 -7.51 -8.17
N VAL A 127 -3.30 -8.78 -8.57
CA VAL A 127 -4.54 -9.51 -8.87
C VAL A 127 -4.84 -10.49 -7.75
N VAL A 128 -6.03 -10.36 -7.16
CA VAL A 128 -6.59 -11.35 -6.23
C VAL A 128 -7.82 -11.96 -6.88
N THR A 129 -7.86 -13.28 -6.97
CA THR A 129 -9.00 -13.99 -7.55
C THR A 129 -10.17 -14.07 -6.57
N ALA A 130 -11.38 -14.28 -7.08
CA ALA A 130 -12.57 -14.57 -6.28
C ALA A 130 -12.46 -15.84 -5.40
N GLY A 131 -11.43 -16.66 -5.59
CA GLY A 131 -11.12 -17.82 -4.74
C GLY A 131 -10.17 -17.50 -3.57
N GLY A 132 -9.75 -16.24 -3.39
CA GLY A 132 -8.79 -15.87 -2.35
C GLY A 132 -7.35 -16.29 -2.68
N VAL A 133 -6.95 -16.17 -3.94
CA VAL A 133 -5.58 -16.43 -4.41
C VAL A 133 -4.96 -15.13 -4.91
N TYR A 134 -3.82 -14.74 -4.34
CA TYR A 134 -2.94 -13.73 -4.93
C TYR A 134 -2.28 -14.33 -6.18
N ALA A 135 -2.74 -13.92 -7.36
CA ALA A 135 -2.32 -14.51 -8.63
C ALA A 135 -0.99 -13.93 -9.15
N GLY A 136 -0.58 -12.77 -8.64
CA GLY A 136 0.57 -12.02 -9.12
C GLY A 136 0.21 -10.58 -9.43
N GLY A 137 1.13 -9.89 -10.11
CA GLY A 137 0.94 -8.48 -10.43
C GLY A 137 2.18 -7.84 -11.00
N ASN A 138 2.08 -6.56 -11.34
CA ASN A 138 3.16 -5.79 -11.96
C ASN A 138 3.64 -4.66 -11.04
N ILE A 139 4.89 -4.24 -11.22
CA ILE A 139 5.48 -3.09 -10.54
C ILE A 139 5.94 -2.09 -11.61
N ALA A 140 5.58 -0.83 -11.45
CA ALA A 140 5.98 0.26 -12.35
C ALA A 140 6.43 1.50 -11.54
N PRO A 141 7.18 2.43 -12.17
CA PRO A 141 7.48 3.71 -11.54
C PRO A 141 6.19 4.48 -11.24
N GLY A 142 6.06 5.03 -10.03
CA GLY A 142 4.95 5.93 -9.69
C GLY A 142 5.11 7.33 -10.27
N VAL A 143 4.08 8.17 -10.14
CA VAL A 143 4.03 9.53 -10.73
C VAL A 143 5.27 10.35 -10.37
N GLY A 144 5.59 10.43 -9.08
CA GLY A 144 6.77 11.18 -8.61
C GLY A 144 8.09 10.58 -9.11
N MET A 145 8.19 9.26 -9.21
CA MET A 145 9.38 8.59 -9.75
C MET A 145 9.56 8.89 -11.24
N ARG A 146 8.51 8.85 -12.05
CA ARG A 146 8.55 9.21 -13.48
C ARG A 146 9.04 10.62 -13.70
N LEU A 147 8.49 11.58 -12.94
CA LEU A 147 8.85 13.00 -13.06
C LEU A 147 10.30 13.25 -12.63
N ARG A 148 10.75 12.62 -11.53
CA ARG A 148 12.16 12.67 -11.11
C ARG A 148 13.09 12.04 -12.16
N ALA A 149 12.72 10.89 -12.72
CA ALA A 149 13.52 10.24 -13.76
C ALA A 149 13.68 11.14 -15.00
N LEU A 150 12.61 11.79 -15.46
CA LEU A 150 12.69 12.74 -16.57
C LEU A 150 13.65 13.90 -16.27
N ARG A 151 13.62 14.44 -15.04
CA ARG A 151 14.58 15.48 -14.62
C ARG A 151 16.02 14.94 -14.55
N SER A 152 16.23 13.75 -14.00
CA SER A 152 17.56 13.18 -13.78
C SER A 152 18.24 12.70 -15.05
N PHE A 153 17.48 12.21 -16.04
CA PHE A 153 18.02 11.60 -17.26
C PHE A 153 17.90 12.50 -18.50
N THR A 154 17.58 13.79 -18.34
CA THR A 154 17.56 14.75 -19.44
C THR A 154 18.17 16.08 -19.03
N ALA A 155 18.78 16.79 -19.98
CA ALA A 155 19.53 18.02 -19.67
C ALA A 155 18.65 19.25 -19.37
N ARG A 156 17.44 19.31 -19.93
CA ARG A 156 16.62 20.54 -19.96
C ARG A 156 15.26 20.45 -19.28
N LEU A 157 14.79 19.26 -18.90
CA LEU A 157 13.48 19.15 -18.25
C LEU A 157 13.58 19.66 -16.81
N PRO A 158 12.64 20.50 -16.34
CA PRO A 158 12.64 21.04 -14.98
C PRO A 158 12.18 20.00 -13.95
N GLU A 159 12.34 20.32 -12.67
CA GLU A 159 11.63 19.61 -11.62
C GLU A 159 10.13 19.96 -11.71
N VAL A 160 9.27 18.94 -11.71
CA VAL A 160 7.83 19.08 -11.87
C VAL A 160 7.13 18.35 -10.75
N SER A 161 6.27 19.06 -10.02
CA SER A 161 5.34 18.43 -9.10
C SER A 161 4.32 17.63 -9.88
N GLY A 162 4.02 16.43 -9.37
CA GLY A 162 2.87 15.69 -9.87
C GLY A 162 1.62 16.54 -9.78
N TYR A 163 1.45 17.45 -8.80
CA TYR A 163 0.28 18.34 -8.57
C TYR A 163 0.27 19.60 -9.43
N GLY A 164 -0.96 20.00 -9.81
CA GLY A 164 -1.24 21.10 -10.73
C GLY A 164 -2.05 20.69 -11.96
N GLU A 165 -2.19 21.63 -12.88
CA GLU A 165 -2.97 21.47 -14.12
C GLU A 165 -2.48 20.26 -14.94
N THR A 166 -3.41 19.36 -15.26
CA THR A 166 -3.12 18.08 -15.92
C THR A 166 -4.01 17.94 -17.17
N PRO A 167 -3.76 18.73 -18.22
CA PRO A 167 -4.59 18.74 -19.43
C PRO A 167 -4.47 17.40 -20.18
N GLN A 168 -5.35 17.16 -21.17
CA GLN A 168 -5.27 15.95 -22.01
C GLN A 168 -3.97 15.90 -22.81
N PHE A 169 -3.58 17.03 -23.40
CA PHE A 169 -2.28 17.25 -24.00
C PHE A 169 -1.67 18.51 -23.38
N GLY A 170 -0.42 18.42 -22.92
CA GLY A 170 0.29 19.58 -22.36
C GLY A 170 0.59 20.63 -23.42
N PHE A 171 0.53 21.89 -23.04
CA PHE A 171 0.84 23.04 -23.89
C PHE A 171 2.14 23.75 -23.50
N ASP A 172 2.76 23.32 -22.41
CA ASP A 172 4.12 23.67 -22.01
C ASP A 172 4.84 22.44 -21.43
N THR A 173 6.14 22.55 -21.19
CA THR A 173 6.96 21.43 -20.68
C THR A 173 6.44 20.88 -19.35
N VAL A 174 5.99 21.75 -18.44
CA VAL A 174 5.55 21.37 -17.09
C VAL A 174 4.25 20.57 -17.15
N THR A 175 3.25 21.09 -17.88
CA THR A 175 1.96 20.44 -18.10
C THR A 175 2.11 19.17 -18.93
N ALA A 176 2.99 19.13 -19.94
CA ALA A 176 3.26 17.94 -20.74
C ALA A 176 3.87 16.81 -19.90
N MET A 177 4.89 17.12 -19.09
CA MET A 177 5.49 16.13 -18.17
C MET A 177 4.48 15.63 -17.15
N ARG A 178 3.72 16.54 -16.52
CA ARG A 178 2.71 16.18 -15.52
C ARG A 178 1.60 15.33 -16.10
N ALA A 179 1.03 15.74 -17.24
CA ALA A 179 -0.02 15.02 -17.94
C ALA A 179 0.45 13.61 -18.34
N GLY A 180 1.64 13.49 -18.92
CA GLY A 180 2.20 12.19 -19.29
C GLY A 180 2.39 11.26 -18.08
N ALA A 181 2.92 11.78 -16.96
CA ALA A 181 3.13 10.98 -15.76
C ALA A 181 1.83 10.54 -15.09
N VAL A 182 0.88 11.46 -14.89
CA VAL A 182 -0.40 11.17 -14.20
C VAL A 182 -1.33 10.34 -15.08
N ARG A 183 -1.58 10.77 -16.31
CA ARG A 183 -2.47 10.05 -17.23
C ARG A 183 -1.89 8.71 -17.66
N GLY A 184 -0.57 8.57 -17.71
CA GLY A 184 0.10 7.29 -17.96
C GLY A 184 -0.25 6.24 -16.90
N VAL A 185 -0.21 6.60 -15.61
CA VAL A 185 -0.63 5.68 -14.53
C VAL A 185 -2.12 5.36 -14.63
N ALA A 186 -2.98 6.35 -14.89
CA ALA A 186 -4.41 6.12 -15.08
C ALA A 186 -4.69 5.15 -16.25
N ALA A 187 -3.99 5.33 -17.38
CA ALA A 187 -4.08 4.44 -18.54
C ALA A 187 -3.58 3.02 -18.24
N GLU A 188 -2.54 2.86 -17.40
CA GLU A 188 -2.08 1.54 -16.95
C GLU A 188 -3.13 0.82 -16.10
N ILE A 189 -3.81 1.52 -15.18
CA ILE A 189 -4.91 0.95 -14.41
C ILE A 189 -6.02 0.47 -15.35
N ALA A 190 -6.42 1.31 -16.30
CA ALA A 190 -7.45 0.98 -17.30
C ALA A 190 -7.04 -0.23 -18.16
N TYR A 191 -5.76 -0.27 -18.58
CA TYR A 191 -5.19 -1.38 -19.33
C TYR A 191 -5.25 -2.69 -18.54
N TYR A 192 -4.72 -2.73 -17.32
CA TYR A 192 -4.73 -3.96 -16.52
C TYR A 192 -6.14 -4.42 -16.17
N ARG A 193 -7.05 -3.49 -15.85
CA ARG A 193 -8.47 -3.80 -15.66
C ARG A 193 -9.07 -4.46 -16.91
N SER A 194 -8.74 -3.98 -18.11
CA SER A 194 -9.27 -4.51 -19.37
C SER A 194 -8.83 -5.95 -19.69
N LEU A 195 -7.76 -6.42 -19.05
CA LEU A 195 -7.27 -7.80 -19.18
C LEU A 195 -7.98 -8.78 -18.24
N LEU A 196 -8.76 -8.27 -17.28
CA LEU A 196 -9.40 -9.05 -16.23
C LEU A 196 -10.89 -9.23 -16.53
N SER A 197 -11.54 -10.09 -15.75
CA SER A 197 -12.97 -10.34 -15.88
C SER A 197 -13.76 -9.04 -15.68
N PRO A 198 -14.86 -8.78 -16.42
CA PRO A 198 -15.63 -7.54 -16.31
C PRO A 198 -16.18 -7.23 -14.91
N ASP A 199 -16.33 -8.25 -14.06
CA ASP A 199 -16.76 -8.16 -12.66
C ASP A 199 -15.61 -7.87 -11.67
N THR A 200 -14.40 -7.59 -12.19
CA THR A 200 -13.24 -7.24 -11.36
C THR A 200 -13.41 -5.85 -10.76
N GLU A 201 -13.37 -5.80 -9.43
CA GLU A 201 -13.38 -4.56 -8.66
C GLU A 201 -11.96 -4.00 -8.59
N VAL A 202 -11.84 -2.68 -8.74
CA VAL A 202 -10.55 -1.99 -8.63
C VAL A 202 -10.45 -1.31 -7.27
N VAL A 203 -9.44 -1.69 -6.50
CA VAL A 203 -9.17 -1.13 -5.17
C VAL A 203 -7.89 -0.31 -5.23
N LEU A 204 -8.00 0.97 -4.90
CA LEU A 204 -6.91 1.95 -4.94
C LEU A 204 -6.44 2.30 -3.53
N THR A 205 -5.13 2.30 -3.32
CA THR A 205 -4.48 2.81 -2.10
C THR A 205 -3.23 3.62 -2.44
N GLY A 206 -2.49 4.04 -1.42
CA GLY A 206 -1.30 4.87 -1.57
C GLY A 206 -1.63 6.37 -1.67
N GLY A 207 -0.59 7.19 -1.55
CA GLY A 207 -0.72 8.65 -1.44
C GLY A 207 -1.27 9.35 -2.69
N TRP A 208 -1.26 8.67 -3.84
CA TRP A 208 -1.79 9.20 -5.11
C TRP A 208 -3.22 8.75 -5.43
N SER A 209 -3.80 7.85 -4.63
CA SER A 209 -5.12 7.23 -4.90
C SER A 209 -6.23 8.24 -5.17
N LYS A 210 -6.46 9.16 -4.24
CA LYS A 210 -7.50 10.20 -4.35
C LYS A 210 -7.37 11.04 -5.61
N ARG A 211 -6.14 11.27 -6.06
CA ARG A 211 -5.91 12.07 -7.25
C ARG A 211 -6.15 11.27 -8.52
N LEU A 212 -5.62 10.05 -8.56
CA LEU A 212 -5.65 9.23 -9.76
C LEU A 212 -7.08 8.77 -10.07
N SER A 213 -7.93 8.64 -9.05
CA SER A 213 -9.36 8.38 -9.23
C SER A 213 -10.07 9.43 -10.10
N ASP A 214 -9.63 10.70 -10.09
CA ASP A 214 -10.23 11.76 -10.92
C ASP A 214 -9.97 11.56 -12.43
N PHE A 215 -9.04 10.68 -12.80
CA PHE A 215 -8.66 10.38 -14.18
C PHE A 215 -9.16 9.02 -14.66
N LEU A 216 -9.96 8.32 -13.86
CA LEU A 216 -10.58 7.04 -14.20
C LEU A 216 -12.05 7.26 -14.51
N ASP A 217 -12.53 6.64 -15.59
CA ASP A 217 -13.90 6.73 -16.07
C ASP A 217 -14.77 5.52 -15.65
N PHE A 218 -14.28 4.72 -14.70
CA PHE A 218 -14.97 3.56 -14.15
C PHE A 218 -14.97 3.58 -12.60
N PRO A 219 -15.89 2.85 -11.95
CA PRO A 219 -15.96 2.78 -10.50
C PRO A 219 -14.67 2.20 -9.89
N VAL A 220 -14.23 2.81 -8.80
CA VAL A 220 -13.09 2.36 -8.00
C VAL A 220 -13.40 2.51 -6.52
N THR A 221 -12.85 1.61 -5.71
CA THR A 221 -12.88 1.72 -4.25
C THR A 221 -11.55 2.30 -3.78
N THR A 222 -11.56 3.43 -3.06
CA THR A 222 -10.35 4.04 -2.49
C THR A 222 -10.27 3.80 -1.00
N ASP A 223 -9.14 3.29 -0.51
CA ASP A 223 -8.89 3.13 0.93
C ASP A 223 -7.44 3.46 1.28
N SER A 224 -7.20 4.60 1.93
CA SER A 224 -5.87 5.05 2.34
C SER A 224 -5.21 4.15 3.39
N CYS A 225 -6.01 3.36 4.09
CA CYS A 225 -5.60 2.45 5.15
C CYS A 225 -5.54 0.99 4.68
N LEU A 226 -5.62 0.72 3.36
CA LEU A 226 -5.73 -0.65 2.85
C LEU A 226 -4.64 -1.59 3.39
N VAL A 227 -3.38 -1.14 3.37
CA VAL A 227 -2.23 -1.93 3.84
C VAL A 227 -2.34 -2.19 5.35
N THR A 228 -2.58 -1.16 6.15
CA THR A 228 -2.72 -1.30 7.61
C THR A 228 -3.94 -2.13 8.01
N LYS A 229 -5.05 -2.06 7.26
CA LYS A 229 -6.20 -2.96 7.43
C LYS A 229 -5.87 -4.40 7.07
N GLY A 230 -5.09 -4.63 6.03
CA GLY A 230 -4.59 -5.94 5.66
C GLY A 230 -3.71 -6.55 6.75
N LEU A 231 -2.76 -5.76 7.27
CA LEU A 231 -1.95 -6.15 8.42
C LEU A 231 -2.82 -6.52 9.63
N LEU A 232 -3.81 -5.68 9.98
CA LEU A 232 -4.76 -6.00 11.05
C LEU A 232 -5.48 -7.32 10.79
N SER A 233 -5.96 -7.55 9.57
CA SER A 233 -6.65 -8.78 9.20
C SER A 233 -5.75 -10.01 9.35
N ILE A 234 -4.46 -9.90 9.01
CA ILE A 234 -3.46 -10.97 9.24
C ILE A 234 -3.27 -11.19 10.75
N LEU A 235 -3.10 -10.12 11.52
CA LEU A 235 -2.91 -10.17 12.97
C LEU A 235 -4.08 -10.84 13.70
N LEU A 236 -5.32 -10.55 13.28
CA LEU A 236 -6.55 -11.15 13.81
C LEU A 236 -6.74 -12.61 13.35
N TYR A 237 -6.29 -12.95 12.14
CA TYR A 237 -6.29 -14.35 11.65
C TYR A 237 -5.42 -15.25 12.54
N ASN A 238 -4.32 -14.71 13.04
CA ASN A 238 -3.38 -15.40 13.93
C ASN A 238 -3.75 -15.29 15.43
N GLU A 239 -4.90 -14.69 15.80
CA GLU A 239 -5.45 -14.78 17.18
C GLU A 239 -6.29 -16.04 17.40
N LYS A 240 -6.88 -16.55 16.32
CA LYS A 240 -7.91 -17.59 16.37
C LYS A 240 -7.34 -19.01 16.26
N GLN A 241 -6.02 -19.15 16.36
CA GLN A 241 -5.28 -20.42 16.37
C GLN A 241 -4.57 -20.58 17.71
#